data_AF-A0A1Q9VFD0-F1
#
_entry.id   AF-A0A1Q9VFD0-F1
#
_cell.length_a   1.000
_cell.length_b   1.000
_cell.length_c   1.000
_cell.angle_alpha   90.00
_cell.angle_beta   90.00
_cell.angle_gamma   90.00
#
_symmetry.space_group_name_H-M   'P 1'
#
loop_
_entity.id
_entity.type
_entity.pdbx_description
1 polymer ?
#
loop_
_entity_poly.entity_id
_entity_poly.type
_entity_poly.pdbx_seq_one_letter_code
_entity_poly.pdbx_strand_id
1 'polypeptide(L)'
;MADRDEAEESEESEDAAEQVSDADVPTGSSAEFPDVYLDVPQVKVDEISLEVENLRAKVSLQAEVLDLLKLNVGVDAELGRVALQITGVEAQAQLTVRLDNVAGILARVLATIDRNPQILEHLTQGLGRAAEEVGQGAGSAVRNIGEGTGDAVDNVGSGAGEAVREVGSGAGSAVENVGEGAGSGVEQLGSGAGNAAENIGS
;
A
#
# COMPACT_ATOMS: atom_id res chain seq x y z
N MET A 1 70.88 16.14 70.39
CA MET A 1 69.74 15.44 71.02
C MET A 1 68.51 16.11 70.43
N ALA A 2 67.95 15.62 69.33
CA ALA A 2 67.22 14.34 69.16
C ALA A 2 65.80 14.41 69.76
N ASP A 3 64.85 14.14 68.86
CA ASP A 3 63.43 13.75 69.04
C ASP A 3 62.47 14.87 69.52
N ARG A 4 61.21 15.01 69.06
CA ARG A 4 60.30 14.06 68.40
C ARG A 4 59.02 14.76 67.86
N ASP A 5 58.45 14.18 66.80
CA ASP A 5 57.07 14.13 66.27
C ASP A 5 56.01 15.21 66.60
N GLU A 6 55.31 15.65 65.54
CA GLU A 6 53.85 15.55 65.27
C GLU A 6 53.49 16.64 64.23
N ALA A 7 53.43 16.34 62.93
CA ALA A 7 52.34 15.69 62.19
C ALA A 7 50.99 16.42 62.34
N GLU A 8 50.69 17.34 61.42
CA GLU A 8 49.32 17.57 60.96
C GLU A 8 49.31 17.51 59.43
N GLU A 9 48.68 16.44 58.94
CA GLU A 9 48.35 16.19 57.54
C GLU A 9 47.27 17.18 57.10
N SER A 10 47.61 18.06 56.17
CA SER A 10 46.64 18.82 55.40
C SER A 10 46.16 17.94 54.24
N GLU A 11 44.99 17.32 54.40
CA GLU A 11 44.21 16.74 53.31
C GLU A 11 43.65 17.88 52.45
N GLU A 12 44.40 18.30 51.42
CA GLU A 12 43.86 19.08 50.31
C GLU A 12 43.59 18.10 49.15
N SER A 13 42.35 17.64 49.10
CA SER A 13 41.78 16.84 48.02
C SER A 13 42.01 17.52 46.67
N GLU A 14 42.75 16.83 45.81
CA GLU A 14 42.97 17.15 44.40
C GLU A 14 41.63 17.16 43.66
N ASP A 15 41.05 18.35 43.47
CA ASP A 15 39.95 18.56 42.55
C ASP A 15 40.54 18.64 41.13
N ALA A 16 40.87 17.46 40.59
CA ALA A 16 41.21 17.27 39.20
C ALA A 16 39.95 17.50 38.36
N ALA A 17 39.64 18.78 38.11
CA ALA A 17 38.71 19.19 37.09
C ALA A 17 39.25 18.72 35.73
N GLU A 18 38.83 17.54 35.30
CA GLU A 18 38.86 17.08 33.92
C GLU A 18 38.26 18.19 33.05
N GLN A 19 39.12 19.03 32.48
CA GLN A 19 38.81 19.74 31.26
C GLN A 19 38.61 18.69 30.18
N VAL A 20 37.38 18.18 30.10
CA VAL A 20 36.88 17.55 28.90
C VAL A 20 36.86 18.67 27.87
N SER A 21 37.96 18.81 27.14
CA SER A 21 38.03 19.60 25.92
C SER A 21 36.84 19.18 25.08
N ASP A 22 35.87 20.09 24.93
CA ASP A 22 34.72 19.91 24.07
C ASP A 22 35.21 19.25 22.79
N ALA A 23 34.74 18.02 22.60
CA ALA A 23 35.03 17.23 21.43
C ALA A 23 34.79 18.14 20.24
N ASP A 24 35.85 18.36 19.47
CA ASP A 24 35.83 18.96 18.15
C ASP A 24 34.78 18.20 17.33
N VAL A 25 33.53 18.66 17.41
CA VAL A 25 32.46 18.18 16.55
C VAL A 25 32.95 18.59 15.18
N PRO A 26 33.25 17.64 14.28
CA PRO A 26 33.59 18.01 12.93
C PRO A 26 32.32 18.62 12.35
N THR A 27 32.19 19.95 12.43
CA THR A 27 31.23 20.68 11.63
C THR A 27 31.69 20.44 10.21
N GLY A 28 31.10 19.42 9.59
CA GLY A 28 31.55 18.85 8.34
C GLY A 28 31.92 19.94 7.38
N SER A 29 33.21 20.04 7.07
CA SER A 29 33.68 20.76 5.91
C SER A 29 33.31 19.93 4.68
N SER A 30 32.01 19.80 4.40
CA SER A 30 31.46 19.54 3.07
C SER A 30 31.63 20.80 2.21
N ALA A 31 32.70 21.56 2.39
CA ALA A 31 32.94 22.81 1.68
C ALA A 31 33.28 22.58 0.20
N GLU A 32 33.77 21.39 -0.16
CA GLU A 32 34.24 21.11 -1.52
C GLU A 32 33.25 20.37 -2.41
N PHE A 33 32.29 19.60 -1.86
CA PHE A 33 31.36 18.82 -2.68
C PHE A 33 29.89 19.14 -2.35
N PRO A 34 29.07 19.49 -3.35
CA PRO A 34 27.63 19.60 -3.17
C PRO A 34 26.97 18.23 -2.96
N ASP A 35 25.90 18.18 -2.16
CA ASP A 35 25.14 16.94 -1.93
C ASP A 35 24.37 16.49 -3.18
N VAL A 36 23.89 17.45 -3.97
CA VAL A 36 23.30 17.19 -5.29
C VAL A 36 23.97 18.11 -6.30
N TYR A 37 24.55 17.52 -7.33
CA TYR A 37 25.09 18.22 -8.48
C TYR A 37 24.51 17.60 -9.75
N LEU A 38 23.67 18.36 -10.43
CA LEU A 38 23.12 18.01 -11.72
C LEU A 38 23.68 18.99 -12.74
N ASP A 39 24.46 18.50 -13.69
CA ASP A 39 25.04 19.29 -14.76
C ASP A 39 24.53 18.76 -16.10
N VAL A 40 23.79 19.60 -16.80
CA VAL A 40 23.20 19.32 -18.10
C VAL A 40 23.86 20.28 -19.10
N PRO A 41 24.96 19.86 -19.74
CA PRO A 41 25.82 20.74 -20.53
C PRO A 41 25.17 21.20 -21.84
N GLN A 42 24.18 20.49 -22.36
CA GLN A 42 23.43 20.90 -23.54
C GLN A 42 22.08 20.18 -23.62
N VAL A 43 21.01 20.96 -23.60
CA VAL A 43 19.62 20.58 -23.89
C VAL A 43 19.27 21.20 -25.22
N LYS A 44 19.08 20.39 -26.26
CA LYS A 44 18.63 20.89 -27.56
C LYS A 44 17.13 20.65 -27.70
N VAL A 45 16.40 21.68 -28.08
CA VAL A 45 15.02 21.59 -28.55
C VAL A 45 15.04 22.03 -30.01
N ASP A 46 14.67 21.13 -30.90
CA ASP A 46 14.71 21.42 -32.34
C ASP A 46 13.69 22.49 -32.73
N GLU A 47 12.50 22.51 -32.11
CA GLU A 47 11.45 23.47 -32.41
C GLU A 47 10.47 23.67 -31.23
N ILE A 48 10.11 24.92 -30.93
CA ILE A 48 8.99 25.30 -30.05
C ILE A 48 8.00 26.12 -30.86
N SER A 49 6.80 25.58 -31.07
CA SER A 49 5.73 26.24 -31.83
C SER A 49 4.60 26.67 -30.91
N LEU A 50 4.35 27.97 -30.84
CA LEU A 50 3.33 28.61 -30.01
C LEU A 50 2.32 29.33 -30.91
N GLU A 51 1.11 28.80 -31.00
CA GLU A 51 0.00 29.44 -31.70
C GLU A 51 -0.98 30.04 -30.68
N VAL A 52 -1.19 31.36 -30.76
CA VAL A 52 -2.06 32.12 -29.88
C VAL A 52 -3.06 32.89 -30.73
N GLU A 53 -4.34 32.74 -30.43
CA GLU A 53 -5.41 33.51 -31.06
C GLU A 53 -5.89 34.62 -30.14
N ASN A 54 -6.28 35.76 -30.73
CA ASN A 54 -6.90 36.89 -30.06
C ASN A 54 -6.07 37.44 -28.87
N LEU A 55 -4.75 37.55 -29.04
CA LEU A 55 -3.85 38.10 -28.04
C LEU A 55 -4.12 39.60 -27.85
N ARG A 56 -4.58 39.96 -26.66
CA ARG A 56 -4.85 41.35 -26.29
C ARG A 56 -3.83 41.83 -25.27
N ALA A 57 -3.13 42.91 -25.58
CA ALA A 57 -2.17 43.54 -24.68
C ALA A 57 -2.63 44.97 -24.36
N LYS A 58 -2.66 45.32 -23.08
CA LYS A 58 -2.94 46.68 -22.62
C LYS A 58 -1.69 47.24 -21.97
N VAL A 59 -1.19 48.37 -22.47
CA VAL A 59 -0.03 49.05 -21.90
C VAL A 59 -0.46 50.45 -21.50
N SER A 60 -0.39 50.75 -20.20
CA SER A 60 -0.64 52.09 -19.68
C SER A 60 0.62 52.65 -19.02
N LEU A 61 1.10 53.79 -19.49
CA LEU A 61 2.16 54.57 -18.87
C LEU A 61 1.55 55.78 -18.17
N GLN A 62 1.67 55.80 -16.85
CA GLN A 62 1.34 56.95 -16.02
C GLN A 62 2.63 57.57 -15.50
N ALA A 63 2.89 58.82 -15.86
CA ALA A 63 4.04 59.58 -15.39
C ALA A 63 3.54 60.89 -14.75
N GLU A 64 3.91 61.12 -13.50
CA GLU A 64 3.67 62.40 -12.80
C GLU A 64 5.01 63.08 -12.55
N VAL A 65 5.17 64.31 -13.04
CA VAL A 65 6.38 65.13 -12.83
C VAL A 65 5.98 66.36 -12.02
N LEU A 66 6.22 66.29 -10.70
CA LEU A 66 5.81 67.29 -9.70
C LEU A 66 4.30 67.62 -9.80
N ASP A 67 3.88 68.76 -9.26
CA ASP A 67 2.51 69.28 -9.41
C ASP A 67 2.26 69.89 -10.81
N LEU A 68 3.20 69.73 -11.75
CA LEU A 68 3.21 70.44 -13.03
C LEU A 68 2.68 69.60 -14.19
N LEU A 69 2.94 68.27 -14.22
CA LEU A 69 2.54 67.44 -15.34
C LEU A 69 2.07 66.04 -14.91
N LYS A 70 0.85 65.68 -15.30
CA LYS A 70 0.32 64.32 -15.21
C LYS A 70 0.09 63.79 -16.63
N LEU A 71 0.87 62.80 -17.03
CA LEU A 71 0.80 62.17 -18.33
C LEU A 71 0.25 60.75 -18.17
N ASN A 72 -0.91 60.49 -18.78
CA ASN A 72 -1.51 59.16 -18.86
C ASN A 72 -1.58 58.76 -20.33
N VAL A 73 -0.82 57.74 -20.72
CA VAL A 73 -0.84 57.18 -22.08
C VAL A 73 -1.28 55.73 -21.99
N GLY A 74 -2.40 55.39 -22.61
CA GLY A 74 -2.89 54.02 -22.72
C GLY A 74 -2.83 53.55 -24.17
N VAL A 75 -2.34 52.32 -24.38
CA VAL A 75 -2.37 51.60 -25.65
C VAL A 75 -3.09 50.27 -25.43
N ASP A 76 -4.16 50.05 -26.18
CA ASP A 76 -4.82 48.74 -26.32
C ASP A 76 -4.37 48.13 -27.66
N ALA A 77 -3.68 46.99 -27.62
CA ALA A 77 -3.26 46.23 -28.79
C ALA A 77 -4.01 44.90 -28.85
N GLU A 78 -4.46 44.51 -30.04
CA GLU A 78 -5.16 43.26 -30.30
C GLU A 78 -4.51 42.57 -31.50
N LEU A 79 -4.20 41.28 -31.34
CA LEU A 79 -3.52 40.45 -32.32
C LEU A 79 -4.41 39.21 -32.55
N GLY A 80 -5.04 39.12 -33.73
CA GLY A 80 -6.02 38.07 -34.03
C GLY A 80 -5.43 36.65 -34.06
N ARG A 81 -4.26 36.45 -34.67
CA ARG A 81 -3.53 35.17 -34.64
C ARG A 81 -2.03 35.44 -34.62
N VAL A 82 -1.33 34.78 -33.73
CA VAL A 82 0.12 34.82 -33.55
C VAL A 82 0.62 33.39 -33.63
N ALA A 83 1.48 33.09 -34.59
CA ALA A 83 2.24 31.84 -34.63
C ALA A 83 3.71 32.18 -34.38
N LEU A 84 4.29 31.61 -33.33
CA LEU A 84 5.68 31.80 -32.94
C LEU A 84 6.40 30.45 -33.03
N GLN A 85 7.29 30.32 -33.99
CA GLN A 85 8.11 29.13 -34.20
C GLN A 85 9.55 29.45 -33.79
N ILE A 86 10.04 28.79 -32.74
CA ILE A 86 11.40 28.94 -32.22
C ILE A 86 12.18 27.67 -32.58
N THR A 87 13.04 27.73 -33.59
CA THR A 87 13.85 26.58 -34.03
C THR A 87 15.23 26.62 -33.36
N GLY A 88 15.73 25.46 -32.90
CA GLY A 88 17.09 25.30 -32.40
C GLY A 88 17.36 25.97 -31.06
N VAL A 89 16.57 25.66 -30.04
CA VAL A 89 16.81 26.12 -28.66
C VAL A 89 17.90 25.26 -28.04
N GLU A 90 18.99 25.87 -27.61
CA GLU A 90 19.99 25.21 -26.79
C GLU A 90 19.93 25.82 -25.38
N ALA A 91 19.71 24.98 -24.37
CA ALA A 91 19.71 25.37 -22.97
C ALA A 91 20.76 24.56 -22.19
N GLN A 92 21.31 25.15 -21.15
CA GLN A 92 22.22 24.47 -20.23
C GLN A 92 21.63 24.60 -18.84
N ALA A 93 21.66 23.52 -18.05
CA ALA A 93 21.09 23.54 -16.70
C ALA A 93 22.09 22.94 -15.72
N GLN A 94 22.52 23.75 -14.76
CA GLN A 94 23.36 23.30 -13.66
C GLN A 94 22.62 23.55 -12.36
N LEU A 95 22.38 22.50 -11.58
CA LEU A 95 21.73 22.55 -10.28
C LEU A 95 22.70 22.01 -9.24
N THR A 96 23.13 22.89 -8.35
CA THR A 96 23.97 22.56 -7.20
C THR A 96 23.14 22.77 -5.94
N VAL A 97 22.89 21.70 -5.17
CA VAL A 97 22.10 21.75 -3.94
C VAL A 97 22.94 21.31 -2.75
N ARG A 98 22.77 22.05 -1.66
CA ARG A 98 23.34 21.80 -0.35
C ARG A 98 22.22 21.43 0.61
N LEU A 99 22.29 20.25 1.18
CA LEU A 99 21.25 19.66 2.04
C LEU A 99 21.57 19.80 3.53
N ASP A 100 22.55 20.64 3.90
CA ASP A 100 22.90 20.98 5.28
C ASP A 100 21.66 21.40 6.10
N ASN A 101 20.74 22.15 5.48
CA ASN A 101 19.46 22.55 6.09
C ASN A 101 18.47 21.40 6.26
N VAL A 102 18.48 20.39 5.38
CA VAL A 102 17.59 19.22 5.47
C VAL A 102 18.00 18.33 6.63
N ALA A 103 19.31 18.13 6.84
CA ALA A 103 19.82 17.46 8.03
C ALA A 103 19.39 18.18 9.32
N GLY A 104 19.45 19.52 9.33
CA GLY A 104 18.95 20.35 10.44
C GLY A 104 17.44 20.25 10.66
N ILE A 105 16.65 20.18 9.59
CA ILE A 105 15.20 19.94 9.68
C ILE A 105 14.91 18.56 10.26
N LEU A 106 15.60 17.52 9.78
CA LEU A 106 15.41 16.16 10.29
C LEU A 106 15.80 16.06 11.77
N ALA A 107 16.92 16.66 12.17
CA ALA A 107 17.31 16.73 13.58
C ALA A 107 16.25 17.45 14.44
N ARG A 108 15.66 18.54 13.93
CA ARG A 108 14.58 19.26 14.59
C ARG A 108 13.30 18.44 14.67
N VAL A 109 12.94 17.71 13.62
CA VAL A 109 11.77 16.81 13.59
C VAL A 109 11.98 15.68 14.58
N LEU A 110 13.14 15.03 14.59
CA LEU A 110 13.47 13.97 15.55
C LEU A 110 13.43 14.50 16.99
N ALA A 111 14.00 15.67 17.26
CA ALA A 111 13.91 16.31 18.57
C ALA A 111 12.47 16.72 18.94
N THR A 112 11.62 17.00 17.96
CA THR A 112 10.20 17.30 18.20
C THR A 112 9.42 16.03 18.52
N ILE A 113 9.69 14.92 17.80
CA ILE A 113 9.11 13.61 18.09
C ILE A 113 9.55 13.11 19.47
N ASP A 114 10.83 13.25 19.79
CA ASP A 114 11.41 12.88 21.10
C ASP A 114 10.75 13.64 22.25
N ARG A 115 10.49 14.95 22.08
CA ARG A 115 9.78 15.77 23.08
C ARG A 115 8.26 15.58 23.09
N ASN A 116 7.70 14.92 22.08
CA ASN A 116 6.26 14.75 21.93
C ASN A 116 5.94 13.29 21.54
N PRO A 117 6.22 12.32 22.42
CA PRO A 117 5.99 10.90 22.14
C PRO A 117 4.52 10.58 21.85
N GLN A 118 3.58 11.39 22.34
CA GLN A 118 2.15 11.27 22.03
C GLN A 118 1.84 11.32 20.52
N ILE A 119 2.70 11.93 19.68
CA ILE A 119 2.56 11.91 18.23
C ILE A 119 2.67 10.47 17.69
N LEU A 120 3.59 9.68 18.25
CA LEU A 120 3.75 8.26 17.91
C LEU A 120 2.58 7.44 18.44
N GLU A 121 2.05 7.73 19.63
CA GLU A 121 0.86 7.04 20.15
C GLU A 121 -0.37 7.25 19.25
N HIS A 122 -0.61 8.49 18.81
CA HIS A 122 -1.74 8.78 17.93
C HIS A 122 -1.59 8.10 16.56
N LEU A 123 -0.37 8.09 16.01
CA LEU A 123 -0.08 7.43 14.74
C LEU A 123 -0.20 5.90 14.85
N THR A 124 0.35 5.31 15.92
CA THR A 124 0.29 3.85 16.16
C THR A 124 -1.13 3.38 16.48
N GLN A 125 -1.92 4.16 17.20
CA GLN A 125 -3.34 3.87 17.40
C GLN A 125 -4.15 3.95 16.10
N GLY A 126 -3.88 4.96 15.26
CA GLY A 126 -4.53 5.09 13.95
C GLY A 126 -4.21 3.91 13.02
N LEU A 127 -2.93 3.53 12.96
CA LEU A 127 -2.48 2.35 12.21
C LEU A 127 -3.00 1.05 12.81
N GLY A 128 -3.07 0.95 14.14
CA GLY A 128 -3.61 -0.21 14.85
C GLY A 128 -5.09 -0.45 14.54
N ARG A 129 -5.91 0.60 14.55
CA ARG A 129 -7.33 0.49 14.16
C ARG A 129 -7.51 0.09 12.71
N ALA A 130 -6.75 0.69 11.80
CA ALA A 130 -6.80 0.32 10.38
C ALA A 130 -6.41 -1.16 10.16
N ALA A 131 -5.38 -1.64 10.85
CA ALA A 131 -4.99 -3.04 10.80
C ALA A 131 -6.05 -3.97 11.43
N GLU A 132 -6.69 -3.54 12.52
CA GLU A 132 -7.77 -4.29 13.17
C GLU A 132 -9.02 -4.39 12.29
N GLU A 133 -9.43 -3.30 11.64
CA GLU A 133 -10.56 -3.29 10.70
C GLU A 133 -10.30 -4.24 9.51
N VAL A 134 -9.09 -4.21 8.95
CA VAL A 134 -8.69 -5.16 7.90
C VAL A 134 -8.70 -6.60 8.41
N GLY A 135 -8.19 -6.84 9.63
CA GLY A 135 -8.20 -8.16 10.26
C GLY A 135 -9.60 -8.70 10.52
N GLN A 136 -10.51 -7.86 11.01
CA GLN A 136 -11.91 -8.22 11.23
C GLN A 136 -12.65 -8.47 9.90
N GLY A 137 -12.38 -7.65 8.88
CA GLY A 137 -12.94 -7.84 7.53
C GLY A 137 -12.48 -9.14 6.90
N ALA A 138 -11.17 -9.43 6.94
CA ALA A 138 -10.61 -10.68 6.45
C ALA A 138 -11.13 -11.90 7.23
N GLY A 139 -11.18 -11.80 8.56
CA GLY A 139 -11.71 -12.87 9.42
C GLY A 139 -13.19 -13.17 9.15
N SER A 140 -14.00 -12.13 8.89
CA SER A 140 -15.41 -12.30 8.54
C SER A 140 -15.58 -12.91 7.14
N ALA A 141 -14.76 -12.51 6.16
CA ALA A 141 -14.78 -13.11 4.83
C ALA A 141 -14.44 -14.60 4.86
N VAL A 142 -13.41 -15.00 5.62
CA VAL A 142 -13.04 -16.41 5.80
C VAL A 142 -14.16 -17.20 6.47
N ARG A 143 -14.81 -16.62 7.49
CA ARG A 143 -15.92 -17.28 8.19
C ARG A 143 -17.11 -17.52 7.26
N ASN A 144 -17.49 -16.51 6.47
CA ASN A 144 -18.58 -16.62 5.48
C ASN A 144 -18.26 -17.65 4.38
N ILE A 145 -17.00 -17.72 3.92
CA ILE A 145 -16.57 -18.75 2.96
C ILE A 145 -16.65 -20.15 3.60
N GLY A 146 -16.22 -20.29 4.85
CA GLY A 146 -16.30 -21.54 5.59
C GLY A 146 -17.74 -22.04 5.76
N GLU A 147 -18.65 -21.15 6.16
CA GLU A 147 -20.09 -21.45 6.29
C GLU A 147 -20.69 -21.84 4.93
N GLY A 148 -20.50 -21.02 3.89
CA GLY A 148 -21.03 -21.33 2.56
C GLY A 148 -20.47 -22.61 1.94
N THR A 149 -19.21 -22.95 2.23
CA THR A 149 -18.61 -24.22 1.80
C THR A 149 -19.19 -25.40 2.60
N GLY A 150 -19.40 -25.23 3.91
CA GLY A 150 -20.06 -26.23 4.76
C GLY A 150 -21.46 -26.55 4.26
N ASP A 151 -22.27 -25.52 4.02
CA ASP A 151 -23.63 -25.68 3.48
C ASP A 151 -23.61 -26.38 2.12
N ALA A 152 -22.66 -26.05 1.24
CA ALA A 152 -22.54 -26.70 -0.06
C ALA A 152 -22.21 -28.21 0.08
N VAL A 153 -21.31 -28.57 0.99
CA VAL A 153 -20.95 -29.97 1.27
C VAL A 153 -22.13 -30.73 1.87
N ASP A 154 -22.87 -30.14 2.81
CA ASP A 154 -24.03 -30.77 3.43
C ASP A 154 -25.16 -31.01 2.43
N ASN A 155 -25.39 -30.05 1.52
CA ASN A 155 -26.36 -30.20 0.43
C ASN A 155 -25.96 -31.33 -0.53
N VAL A 156 -24.68 -31.39 -0.94
CA VAL A 156 -24.17 -32.46 -1.81
C VAL A 156 -24.26 -33.82 -1.10
N GLY A 157 -23.87 -33.90 0.17
CA GLY A 157 -23.95 -35.14 0.96
C GLY A 157 -25.37 -35.64 1.12
N SER A 158 -26.32 -34.74 1.38
CA SER A 158 -27.74 -35.07 1.50
C SER A 158 -28.32 -35.57 0.17
N GLY A 159 -28.07 -34.85 -0.93
CA GLY A 159 -28.54 -35.25 -2.26
C GLY A 159 -27.92 -36.56 -2.74
N ALA A 160 -26.62 -36.78 -2.49
CA ALA A 160 -25.98 -38.06 -2.78
C ALA A 160 -26.56 -39.20 -1.93
N GLY A 161 -26.85 -38.96 -0.65
CA GLY A 161 -27.48 -39.93 0.23
C GLY A 161 -28.91 -40.30 -0.21
N GLU A 162 -29.70 -39.33 -0.64
CA GLU A 162 -31.03 -39.57 -1.23
C GLU A 162 -30.93 -40.39 -2.52
N ALA A 163 -30.05 -40.03 -3.44
CA ALA A 163 -29.85 -40.77 -4.68
C ALA A 163 -29.46 -42.24 -4.43
N VAL A 164 -28.57 -42.49 -3.46
CA VAL A 164 -28.20 -43.87 -3.08
C VAL A 164 -29.39 -44.64 -2.51
N ARG A 165 -30.23 -44.01 -1.69
CA ARG A 165 -31.44 -44.66 -1.16
C ARG A 165 -32.44 -44.98 -2.26
N GLU A 166 -32.69 -44.05 -3.18
CA GLU A 166 -33.59 -44.29 -4.31
C GLU A 166 -33.10 -45.44 -5.20
N VAL A 167 -31.82 -45.47 -5.53
CA VAL A 167 -31.21 -46.58 -6.29
C VAL A 167 -31.31 -47.90 -5.52
N GLY A 168 -31.03 -47.89 -4.21
CA GLY A 168 -31.14 -49.09 -3.37
C GLY A 168 -32.57 -49.64 -3.30
N SER A 169 -33.57 -48.77 -3.13
CA SER A 169 -34.98 -49.14 -3.14
C SER A 169 -35.41 -49.68 -4.51
N GLY A 170 -35.05 -48.99 -5.60
CA GLY A 170 -35.37 -49.44 -6.95
C GLY A 170 -34.75 -50.79 -7.29
N ALA A 171 -33.48 -51.00 -6.91
CA ALA A 171 -32.80 -52.28 -7.08
C ALA A 171 -33.43 -53.39 -6.22
N GLY A 172 -33.80 -53.08 -4.98
CA GLY A 172 -34.48 -54.02 -4.07
C GLY A 172 -35.83 -54.48 -4.64
N SER A 173 -36.66 -53.54 -5.09
CA SER A 173 -37.94 -53.85 -5.72
C SER A 173 -37.76 -54.64 -7.02
N ALA A 174 -36.73 -54.36 -7.82
CA ALA A 174 -36.45 -55.14 -9.03
C ALA A 174 -36.09 -56.60 -8.70
N VAL A 175 -35.27 -56.83 -7.67
CA VAL A 175 -34.91 -58.19 -7.20
C VAL A 175 -36.13 -58.93 -6.67
N GLU A 176 -36.99 -58.27 -5.88
CA GLU A 176 -38.22 -58.86 -5.35
C GLU A 176 -39.16 -59.31 -6.47
N ASN A 177 -39.43 -58.44 -7.45
CA ASN A 177 -40.25 -58.76 -8.63
C ASN A 177 -39.69 -59.95 -9.43
N VAL A 178 -38.36 -60.02 -9.61
CA VAL A 178 -37.71 -61.15 -10.29
C VAL A 178 -37.87 -62.44 -9.47
N GLY A 179 -37.71 -62.36 -8.14
CA GLY A 179 -37.90 -63.50 -7.24
C GLY A 179 -39.32 -64.05 -7.27
N GLU A 180 -40.33 -63.18 -7.18
CA GLU A 180 -41.74 -63.56 -7.28
C GLU A 180 -42.09 -64.16 -8.65
N GLY A 181 -41.60 -63.56 -9.74
CA GLY A 181 -41.80 -64.07 -11.09
C GLY A 181 -41.16 -65.44 -11.31
N ALA A 182 -39.93 -65.63 -10.81
CA ALA A 182 -39.24 -66.92 -10.88
C ALA A 182 -39.93 -67.98 -10.02
N GLY A 183 -40.34 -67.65 -8.79
CA GLY A 183 -41.08 -68.55 -7.90
C GLY A 183 -42.39 -69.01 -8.52
N SER A 184 -43.19 -68.05 -9.01
CA SER A 184 -44.45 -68.32 -9.72
C SER A 184 -44.24 -69.21 -10.95
N GLY A 185 -43.15 -69.00 -11.70
CA GLY A 185 -42.78 -69.83 -12.84
C GLY A 185 -42.46 -71.27 -12.46
N VAL A 186 -41.69 -71.47 -11.37
CA VAL A 186 -41.36 -72.81 -10.85
C VAL A 186 -42.60 -73.53 -10.33
N GLU A 187 -43.49 -72.85 -9.61
CA GLU A 187 -44.75 -73.42 -9.11
C GLU A 187 -45.66 -73.90 -10.26
N GLN A 188 -45.78 -73.10 -11.32
CA GLN A 188 -46.53 -73.47 -12.52
C GLN A 188 -45.91 -74.65 -13.25
N LEU A 189 -44.57 -74.67 -13.40
CA LEU A 189 -43.83 -75.79 -13.98
C LEU A 189 -43.99 -77.07 -13.16
N GLY A 190 -43.88 -77.00 -11.83
CA GLY A 190 -44.06 -78.11 -10.92
C GLY A 190 -45.47 -78.69 -10.98
N SER A 191 -46.48 -77.83 -11.00
CA SER A 191 -47.89 -78.23 -11.16
C SER A 191 -48.12 -78.89 -12.52
N GLY A 192 -47.58 -78.31 -13.61
CA GLY A 192 -47.67 -78.89 -14.95
C GLY A 192 -46.97 -80.25 -15.07
N ALA A 193 -45.78 -80.39 -14.49
CA ALA A 193 -45.04 -81.64 -14.46
C ALA A 193 -45.72 -82.72 -13.59
N GLY A 194 -46.28 -82.34 -12.44
CA GLY A 194 -47.05 -83.24 -11.57
C GLY A 194 -48.29 -83.77 -12.28
N ASN A 195 -49.08 -82.88 -12.89
CA ASN A 195 -50.25 -83.26 -13.70
C ASN A 195 -49.85 -84.19 -14.87
N ALA A 196 -48.71 -83.95 -15.52
CA ALA A 196 -48.22 -84.80 -16.61
C ALA A 196 -47.78 -86.18 -16.11
N ALA A 197 -47.11 -86.26 -14.95
CA ALA A 197 -46.69 -87.51 -14.33
C ALA A 197 -47.90 -88.36 -13.87
N GLU A 198 -48.92 -87.73 -13.29
CA GLU A 198 -50.17 -88.40 -12.89
C GLU A 198 -50.89 -89.04 -14.09
N ASN A 199 -50.97 -88.33 -15.23
CA ASN A 199 -51.61 -88.85 -16.45
C ASN A 199 -50.87 -90.03 -17.11
N ILE A 200 -49.56 -90.20 -16.88
CA ILE A 200 -48.78 -91.33 -17.45
C ILE A 200 -48.87 -92.57 -16.54
N GLY A 201 -49.15 -92.39 -15.24
CA GLY A 201 -49.23 -93.47 -14.26
C GLY A 201 -50.58 -94.20 -14.17
N SER A 202 -51.61 -93.71 -14.88
CA SER A 202 -52.98 -94.28 -14.95
C SER A 202 -53.21 -95.06 -16.24
#